data_AF-A0A4R7VNZ5-F1
#
_entry.id   AF-A0A4R7VNZ5-F1
#
_cell.length_a   1.000
_cell.length_b   1.000
_cell.length_c   1.000
_cell.angle_alpha   90.00
_cell.angle_beta   90.00
_cell.angle_gamma   90.00
#
_symmetry.space_group_name_H-M   'P 1'
#
loop_
_entity.id
_entity.type
_entity.pdbx_description
1 polymer ?
#
loop_
_entity_poly.entity_id
_entity_poly.type
_entity_poly.pdbx_seq_one_letter_code
_entity_poly.pdbx_strand_id
1 'polypeptide(L)'
;MLPGLLHTEAYMRALFSHSRRRRSPKQLHDDIEFCLIRQERLTSEEHPIELSVIIDESALRREVGGLKVMREQLRHLVDMSFQDRDEPDLLYVEYATGALHIEEDYRGPRL
;
A
#
# COMPACT_ATOMS: atom_id res chain seq x y z
N MET A 1 -7.28 6.14 -2.97
CA MET A 1 -7.10 4.69 -3.14
C MET A 1 -5.70 4.36 -2.67
N LEU A 2 -5.50 3.27 -1.94
CA LEU A 2 -4.19 2.89 -1.39
C LEU A 2 -3.15 2.61 -2.50
N PRO A 3 -1.86 2.91 -2.28
CA PRO A 3 -0.79 2.50 -3.18
C PRO A 3 -0.67 0.97 -3.27
N GLY A 4 -0.43 0.46 -4.48
CA GLY A 4 -0.35 -0.98 -4.76
C GLY A 4 0.70 -1.73 -3.96
N LEU A 5 1.80 -1.04 -3.62
CA LEU A 5 2.90 -1.55 -2.81
C LEU A 5 2.53 -1.77 -1.34
N LEU A 6 1.41 -1.23 -0.88
CA LEU A 6 0.95 -1.42 0.51
C LEU A 6 -0.15 -2.47 0.61
N HIS A 7 -0.57 -3.08 -0.50
CA HIS A 7 -1.71 -4.00 -0.49
C HIS A 7 -1.34 -5.40 -0.02
N THR A 8 -2.19 -5.97 0.82
CA THR A 8 -2.21 -7.42 1.08
C THR A 8 -2.71 -8.17 -0.15
N GLU A 9 -2.37 -9.46 -0.28
CA GLU A 9 -2.85 -10.30 -1.38
C GLU A 9 -4.39 -10.34 -1.43
N ALA A 10 -5.03 -10.47 -0.27
CA ALA A 10 -6.49 -10.50 -0.15
C ALA A 10 -7.12 -9.18 -0.66
N TYR A 11 -6.50 -8.04 -0.33
CA TYR A 11 -6.94 -6.74 -0.83
C TYR A 11 -6.75 -6.60 -2.34
N MET A 12 -5.60 -7.03 -2.89
CA MET A 12 -5.35 -7.02 -4.33
C MET A 12 -6.37 -7.87 -5.09
N ARG A 13 -6.64 -9.09 -4.62
CA ARG A 13 -7.65 -9.98 -5.21
C ARG A 13 -9.01 -9.30 -5.25
N ALA A 14 -9.47 -8.78 -4.11
CA ALA A 14 -10.75 -8.10 -4.01
C ALA A 14 -10.83 -6.89 -4.95
N LEU A 15 -9.80 -6.06 -4.97
CA LEU A 15 -9.72 -4.87 -5.82
C LEU A 15 -9.76 -5.21 -7.31
N PHE A 16 -8.97 -6.19 -7.75
CA PHE A 16 -8.88 -6.58 -9.15
C PHE A 16 -10.13 -7.30 -9.64
N SER A 17 -10.80 -8.10 -8.80
CA SER A 17 -12.08 -8.74 -9.10
C SER A 17 -13.20 -7.73 -9.34
N HIS A 18 -13.17 -6.57 -8.68
CA HIS A 18 -14.18 -5.50 -8.85
C HIS A 18 -13.78 -4.43 -9.88
N SER A 19 -12.63 -4.60 -10.55
CA SER A 19 -12.17 -3.63 -11.52
C SER A 19 -12.95 -3.75 -12.85
N ARG A 20 -13.11 -2.63 -13.56
CA ARG A 20 -13.74 -2.63 -14.90
C ARG A 20 -12.94 -3.43 -15.95
N ARG A 21 -11.66 -3.69 -15.69
CA ARG A 21 -10.81 -4.51 -16.55
C ARG A 21 -11.13 -5.98 -16.30
N ARG A 22 -11.69 -6.65 -17.31
CA ARG A 22 -11.88 -8.10 -17.26
C ARG A 22 -10.51 -8.78 -17.26
N ARG A 23 -10.29 -9.66 -16.27
CA ARG A 23 -9.12 -10.52 -16.16
C ARG A 23 -9.58 -11.95 -16.12
N SER A 24 -8.87 -12.84 -16.80
CA SER A 24 -8.98 -14.28 -16.54
C SER A 24 -8.40 -14.59 -15.16
N PRO A 25 -8.75 -15.75 -14.55
CA PRO A 25 -8.14 -16.17 -13.28
C PRO A 25 -6.61 -16.22 -13.33
N LYS A 26 -6.05 -16.61 -14.48
CA LYS A 26 -4.60 -16.61 -14.72
C LYS A 26 -4.02 -15.19 -14.71
N GLN A 27 -4.61 -14.27 -15.46
CA GLN A 27 -4.15 -12.87 -15.50
C GLN A 27 -4.25 -12.19 -14.13
N LEU A 28 -5.28 -12.52 -13.35
CA LEU A 28 -5.41 -12.04 -11.98
C LEU A 28 -4.26 -12.53 -11.11
N HIS A 29 -3.91 -13.81 -11.21
CA HIS A 29 -2.79 -14.39 -10.47
C HIS A 29 -1.45 -13.76 -10.87
N ASP A 30 -1.18 -13.66 -12.17
CA ASP A 30 0.06 -13.08 -12.69
C ASP A 30 0.22 -11.60 -12.27
N ASP A 31 -0.87 -10.80 -12.31
CA ASP A 31 -0.86 -9.40 -11.86
C ASP A 31 -0.56 -9.28 -10.36
N ILE A 32 -1.08 -10.20 -9.53
CA ILE A 32 -0.84 -10.24 -8.08
C ILE A 32 0.60 -10.65 -7.79
N GLU A 33 1.09 -11.71 -8.44
CA GLU A 33 2.46 -12.19 -8.29
C GLU A 33 3.47 -11.09 -8.60
N PHE A 34 3.23 -10.33 -9.67
CA PHE A 34 4.07 -9.19 -10.02
C PHE A 34 4.08 -8.09 -8.94
N CYS A 35 2.93 -7.83 -8.30
CA CYS A 35 2.88 -6.89 -7.17
C CYS A 35 3.67 -7.41 -5.96
N LEU A 36 3.57 -8.70 -5.65
CA LEU A 36 4.30 -9.32 -4.53
C LEU A 36 5.83 -9.27 -4.75
N ILE A 37 6.30 -9.61 -5.95
CA ILE A 37 7.73 -9.51 -6.30
C ILE A 37 8.26 -8.07 -6.10
N ARG A 38 7.43 -7.06 -6.36
CA ARG A 38 7.81 -5.66 -6.11
C ARG A 38 7.80 -5.29 -4.64
N GLN A 39 6.93 -5.89 -3.83
CA GLN A 39 6.89 -5.71 -2.38
C GLN A 39 8.08 -6.34 -1.67
N GLU A 40 8.63 -7.44 -2.18
CA GLU A 40 9.85 -8.06 -1.61
C GLU A 40 11.03 -7.09 -1.52
N ARG A 41 11.08 -6.10 -2.42
CA ARG A 41 12.10 -5.04 -2.39
C ARG A 41 11.93 -4.07 -1.23
N LEU A 42 10.70 -3.88 -0.71
CA LEU A 42 10.45 -3.01 0.44
C LEU A 42 10.96 -3.64 1.74
N THR A 43 11.00 -4.97 1.80
CA THR A 43 11.45 -5.74 2.95
C THR A 43 12.87 -6.28 2.80
N SER A 44 13.61 -5.82 1.80
CA SER A 44 14.98 -6.29 1.53
C SER A 44 15.96 -5.66 2.52
N GLU A 45 16.65 -6.50 3.29
CA GLU A 45 17.71 -6.07 4.22
C GLU A 45 18.97 -5.57 3.49
N GLU A 46 19.26 -6.08 2.29
CA GLU A 46 20.46 -5.70 1.53
C GLU A 46 20.35 -4.30 0.91
N HIS A 47 19.15 -3.89 0.51
CA HIS A 47 18.86 -2.59 -0.12
C HIS A 47 17.52 -2.02 0.37
N PRO A 48 17.48 -1.48 1.60
CA PRO A 48 16.23 -0.97 2.17
C PRO A 48 15.71 0.22 1.36
N ILE A 49 14.45 0.16 0.95
CA ILE A 49 13.75 1.26 0.30
C ILE A 49 12.97 2.03 1.37
N GLU A 50 13.25 3.33 1.49
CA GLU A 50 12.41 4.20 2.31
C GLU A 50 11.14 4.57 1.55
N LEU A 51 9.98 4.29 2.15
CA LEU A 51 8.69 4.56 1.55
C LEU A 51 7.90 5.50 2.46
N SER A 52 7.82 6.78 2.09
CA SER A 52 6.91 7.74 2.73
C SER A 52 5.64 7.88 1.89
N VAL A 53 4.48 7.73 2.54
CA VAL A 53 3.18 7.77 1.86
C VAL A 53 2.19 8.54 2.71
N ILE A 54 1.53 9.52 2.08
CA ILE A 54 0.35 10.17 2.63
C ILE A 54 -0.88 9.41 2.15
N ILE A 55 -1.66 8.86 3.08
CA ILE A 55 -2.89 8.13 2.79
C ILE A 55 -4.09 8.97 3.17
N ASP A 56 -5.01 9.15 2.21
CA ASP A 56 -6.29 9.80 2.43
C ASP A 56 -7.23 8.93 3.30
N GLU A 57 -7.86 9.53 4.30
CA GLU A 57 -8.79 8.84 5.21
C GLU A 57 -9.94 8.13 4.46
N SER A 58 -10.47 8.74 3.40
CA SER A 58 -11.53 8.13 2.59
C SER A 58 -11.05 6.83 1.92
N ALA A 59 -9.75 6.69 1.66
CA ALA A 59 -9.17 5.45 1.16
C ALA A 59 -9.16 4.35 2.22
N LEU A 60 -9.02 4.70 3.51
CA LEU A 60 -9.09 3.76 4.64
C LEU A 60 -10.53 3.38 5.00
N ARG A 61 -11.49 4.30 4.81
CA ARG A 61 -12.91 4.08 5.08
C ARG A 61 -13.64 3.32 3.97
N ARG A 62 -13.10 3.31 2.75
CA ARG A 62 -13.72 2.63 1.62
C ARG A 62 -13.53 1.11 1.73
N GLU A 63 -14.64 0.39 1.90
CA GLU A 63 -14.58 -1.08 1.95
C GLU A 63 -14.18 -1.70 0.60
N VAL A 64 -13.20 -2.60 0.66
CA VAL A 64 -12.76 -3.44 -0.46
C VAL A 64 -12.72 -4.89 0.01
N GLY A 65 -13.49 -5.77 -0.64
CA GLY A 65 -13.46 -7.21 -0.35
C GLY A 65 -14.11 -7.64 0.97
N GLY A 66 -14.85 -6.75 1.64
CA GLY A 66 -15.48 -7.05 2.93
C GLY A 66 -14.65 -6.62 4.14
N LEU A 67 -15.30 -6.58 5.30
CA LEU A 67 -14.67 -6.21 6.58
C LEU A 67 -13.45 -7.06 6.96
N LYS A 68 -13.43 -8.35 6.59
CA LYS A 68 -12.30 -9.23 6.90
C LYS A 68 -11.04 -8.80 6.15
N VAL A 69 -11.18 -8.53 4.84
CA VAL A 69 -10.07 -8.07 3.98
C VAL A 69 -9.59 -6.70 4.41
N MET A 70 -10.51 -5.77 4.72
CA MET A 70 -10.13 -4.46 5.23
C MET A 70 -9.39 -4.51 6.57
N ARG A 71 -9.81 -5.38 7.49
CA ARG A 71 -9.12 -5.54 8.78
C ARG A 71 -7.69 -6.04 8.60
N GLU A 72 -7.49 -7.00 7.72
CA GLU A 72 -6.16 -7.52 7.37
C GLU A 72 -5.30 -6.42 6.74
N GLN A 73 -5.87 -5.69 5.77
CA GLN A 73 -5.20 -4.57 5.10
C GLN A 73 -4.75 -3.47 6.09
N LEU A 74 -5.63 -3.06 6.99
CA LEU A 74 -5.32 -2.02 7.98
C LEU A 74 -4.28 -2.49 9.00
N ARG A 75 -4.35 -3.76 9.42
CA ARG A 75 -3.32 -4.37 10.28
C ARG A 75 -1.95 -4.31 9.60
N HIS A 76 -1.89 -4.71 8.34
CA HIS A 76 -0.65 -4.70 7.57
C HIS A 76 -0.04 -3.29 7.45
N LEU A 77 -0.86 -2.26 7.22
CA LEU A 77 -0.37 -0.87 7.20
C LEU A 77 0.24 -0.44 8.55
N VAL A 78 -0.38 -0.84 9.66
CA VAL A 78 0.15 -0.58 11.01
C VAL A 78 1.48 -1.31 11.19
N ASP A 79 1.54 -2.60 10.88
CA ASP A 79 2.75 -3.40 11.04
C ASP A 79 3.93 -2.81 10.22
N MET A 80 3.67 -2.39 8.98
CA MET A 80 4.67 -1.72 8.13
C MET A 80 5.12 -0.36 8.68
N SER A 81 4.25 0.38 9.36
CA SER A 81 4.59 1.70 9.92
C SER A 81 5.51 1.63 11.15
N PHE A 82 5.55 0.49 11.84
CA PHE A 82 6.30 0.30 13.09
C PHE A 82 7.45 -0.71 12.96
N GLN A 83 7.69 -1.29 11.78
CA GLN A 83 8.56 -2.45 11.62
C GLN A 83 10.06 -2.17 11.84
N ASP A 84 10.52 -0.91 11.83
CA ASP A 84 11.94 -0.58 12.03
C ASP A 84 12.21 0.85 12.55
N ARG A 85 11.20 1.55 13.10
CA ARG A 85 11.34 2.99 13.41
C ARG A 85 10.67 3.38 14.74
N ASP A 86 11.38 4.23 15.51
CA ASP A 86 10.85 4.89 16.71
C ASP A 86 9.78 5.95 16.37
N GLU A 87 9.77 6.47 15.13
CA GLU A 87 8.74 7.38 14.59
C GLU A 87 8.16 6.82 13.27
N PRO A 88 6.83 6.64 13.17
CA PRO A 88 6.20 6.15 11.93
C PRO A 88 6.14 7.24 10.85
N ASP A 89 6.62 6.94 9.63
CA ASP A 89 6.51 7.83 8.46
C ASP A 89 5.14 7.81 7.78
N LEU A 90 4.17 7.09 8.37
CA LEU A 90 2.80 7.09 7.89
C LEU A 90 2.09 8.34 8.41
N LEU A 91 2.24 9.44 7.69
CA LEU A 91 1.49 10.66 7.97
C LEU A 91 0.02 10.46 7.60
N TYR A 92 -0.80 10.21 8.61
CA TYR A 92 -2.24 10.35 8.52
C TYR A 92 -2.58 11.83 8.42
N VAL A 93 -3.00 12.27 7.23
CA VAL A 93 -3.50 13.63 7.04
C VAL A 93 -5.02 13.57 7.14
N GLU A 94 -5.54 13.98 8.29
CA GLU A 94 -6.96 14.29 8.45
C GLU A 94 -7.24 15.58 7.66
N TYR A 95 -7.82 15.48 6.47
CA TYR A 95 -8.20 16.68 5.72
C TYR A 95 -9.63 16.61 5.17
N ALA A 96 -10.45 17.50 5.73
CA ALA A 96 -11.61 18.01 5.05
C ALA A 96 -11.13 18.78 3.80
N THR A 97 -11.44 18.26 2.61
CA THR A 97 -11.34 18.94 1.30
C THR A 97 -9.94 19.08 0.68
N GLY A 98 -9.64 18.21 -0.30
CA GLY A 98 -9.13 18.63 -1.62
C GLY A 98 -7.62 18.57 -1.92
N ALA A 99 -7.26 17.63 -2.81
CA ALA A 99 -6.08 17.54 -3.69
C ALA A 99 -4.82 16.79 -3.20
N LEU A 100 -4.27 15.97 -4.11
CA LEU A 100 -3.15 15.03 -3.95
C LEU A 100 -1.81 15.70 -4.32
N HIS A 101 -0.88 15.75 -3.36
CA HIS A 101 0.54 16.08 -3.58
C HIS A 101 1.34 14.77 -3.47
N ILE A 102 2.13 14.44 -4.49
CA ILE A 102 3.13 13.37 -4.45
C ILE A 102 4.47 14.08 -4.48
N GLU A 103 5.15 14.17 -3.34
CA GLU A 103 6.54 14.62 -3.27
C GLU A 103 7.44 13.37 -3.16
N GLU A 104 8.15 13.05 -4.24
CA GLU A 104 9.26 12.09 -4.22
C GLU A 104 10.51 12.86 -3.77
N ASP A 105 10.71 12.99 -2.46
CA ASP A 105 11.88 13.68 -1.94
C ASP A 105 13.06 12.69 -1.80
N TYR A 106 13.88 12.60 -2.86
CA TYR A 106 15.13 11.84 -2.85
C TYR A 106 16.16 12.57 -1.98
N ARG A 107 16.26 12.21 -0.69
CA ARG A 107 17.46 12.53 0.10
C ARG A 107 18.56 11.52 -0.20
N GLY A 108 19.49 11.91 -1.05
CA GLY A 108 20.77 11.21 -1.19
C GLY A 108 21.54 11.10 0.14
N PRO A 109 22.54 10.20 0.23
CA PRO A 109 23.24 9.89 1.47
C PRO A 109 23.91 11.14 2.05
N ARG A 110 23.72 11.37 3.35
CA ARG A 110 24.43 12.41 4.08
C ARG A 110 25.89 11.98 4.23
N LEU A 111 26.80 12.69 3.55
CA LEU A 111 28.22 12.71 3.86
C LEU A 111 28.50 13.79 4.92
#